data_AF-A0A9P1DB25-F1
#
_entry.id   AF-A0A9P1DB25-F1
#
_cell.length_a   1.000
_cell.length_b   1.000
_cell.length_c   1.000
_cell.angle_alpha   90.00
_cell.angle_beta   90.00
_cell.angle_gamma   90.00
#
_symmetry.space_group_name_H-M   'P 1'
#
loop_
_entity.id
_entity.type
_entity.pdbx_description
1 polymer ?
#
loop_
_entity_poly.entity_id
_entity_poly.type
_entity_poly.pdbx_seq_one_letter_code
_entity_poly.pdbx_strand_id
1 'polypeptide(L)'
;MCSFCQNNVDPSAPPVLREWPDCRLECDSTPLGYEKTQNGWQCSPGYAGIPQASCRPSSRCGAELHLEGCNPIVPCLRPTFGDDVCRFVADCPDRLQPGGSCMVRCQLPYEGEATTAQCPHDNTRPTGEAIWARPNCSFHVCPDPAVFSVNYTKDAGSPVGWRCSDAMTGRAQKLGPSWDRIFCVWGGCSCCNPQKR
;
A
#
# COMPACT_ATOMS: atom_id res chain seq x y z
N MET A 1 30.97 -1.14 62.52
CA MET A 1 30.81 -1.72 63.87
C MET A 1 29.32 -1.82 64.17
N CYS A 2 28.78 -3.04 64.33
CA CYS A 2 27.35 -3.26 64.61
C CYS A 2 27.06 -3.03 66.09
N SER A 3 26.32 -1.97 66.42
CA SER A 3 25.98 -1.59 67.80
C SER A 3 24.74 -2.33 68.36
N PHE A 4 24.21 -3.35 67.69
CA PHE A 4 22.89 -3.95 68.02
C PHE A 4 22.85 -5.46 68.29
N CYS A 5 23.97 -6.17 68.34
CA CYS A 5 23.97 -7.62 68.58
C CYS A 5 24.02 -8.03 70.06
N GLN A 6 23.86 -7.11 71.02
CA GLN A 6 24.25 -7.40 72.40
C GLN A 6 23.32 -8.35 73.17
N ASN A 7 22.13 -8.73 72.67
CA ASN A 7 21.17 -9.56 73.43
C ASN A 7 20.42 -10.63 72.60
N ASN A 8 20.88 -11.01 71.41
CA ASN A 8 20.24 -12.12 70.68
C ASN A 8 20.73 -13.48 71.24
N VAL A 9 19.88 -14.16 72.01
CA VAL A 9 20.14 -15.49 72.58
C VAL A 9 19.43 -16.63 71.84
N ASP A 10 18.62 -16.32 70.83
CA ASP A 10 17.93 -17.30 70.01
C ASP A 10 18.70 -17.52 68.69
N PRO A 11 19.35 -18.67 68.51
CA PRO A 11 20.12 -18.98 67.29
C PRO A 11 19.23 -19.17 66.06
N SER A 12 17.91 -19.27 66.22
CA SER A 12 16.93 -19.39 65.14
C SER A 12 16.20 -18.08 64.83
N ALA A 13 16.41 -17.03 65.62
CA ALA A 13 15.75 -15.75 65.38
C ALA A 13 16.30 -15.08 64.10
N PRO A 14 15.44 -14.81 63.09
CA PRO A 14 15.86 -14.09 61.90
C PRO A 14 16.22 -12.64 62.27
N PRO A 15 17.18 -12.02 61.56
CA PRO A 15 17.55 -10.63 61.80
C PRO A 15 16.34 -9.71 61.60
N VAL A 16 16.08 -8.85 62.59
CA VAL A 16 15.03 -7.84 62.52
C VAL A 16 15.56 -6.62 61.75
N LEU A 17 15.00 -6.34 60.59
CA LEU A 17 15.24 -5.07 59.89
C LEU A 17 14.51 -3.96 60.65
N ARG A 18 15.25 -2.95 61.12
CA ARG A 18 14.67 -1.79 61.83
C ARG A 18 13.85 -0.90 60.89
N GLU A 19 14.30 -0.75 59.66
CA GLU A 19 13.67 0.06 58.62
C GLU A 19 13.86 -0.65 57.27
N TRP A 20 12.84 -0.59 56.43
CA TRP A 20 12.96 -1.04 55.04
C TRP A 20 13.82 -0.03 54.28
N PRO A 21 14.77 -0.46 53.44
CA PRO A 21 15.48 0.46 52.56
C PRO A 21 14.49 1.16 51.63
N ASP A 22 14.63 2.47 51.45
CA ASP A 22 13.90 3.25 50.43
C ASP A 22 14.48 2.89 49.05
N CYS A 23 14.09 1.71 48.55
CA CYS A 23 14.54 1.19 47.27
C CYS A 23 13.92 2.02 46.15
N ARG A 24 14.75 2.88 45.52
CA ARG A 24 14.37 3.60 44.31
C ARG A 24 14.85 2.85 43.08
N LEU A 25 13.94 2.73 42.12
CA LEU A 25 14.18 2.08 40.85
C LEU A 25 14.84 3.05 39.87
N GLU A 26 16.16 3.06 39.85
CA GLU A 26 16.93 3.84 38.87
C GLU A 26 17.11 3.00 37.58
N CYS A 27 16.54 3.50 36.49
CA CYS A 27 16.62 2.88 35.16
C CYS A 27 17.56 3.73 34.30
N ASP A 28 18.85 3.42 34.34
CA ASP A 28 19.91 4.32 33.86
C ASP A 28 20.28 4.19 32.38
N SER A 29 19.83 3.15 31.69
CA SER A 29 20.07 3.01 30.24
C SER A 29 18.81 3.34 29.45
N THR A 30 18.83 4.47 28.74
CA THR A 30 17.83 4.78 27.71
C THR A 30 18.03 3.83 26.51
N PRO A 31 17.06 2.95 26.19
CA PRO A 31 17.15 2.08 25.02
C PRO A 31 17.13 2.86 23.71
N LEU A 32 17.72 2.29 22.67
CA LEU A 32 17.67 2.86 21.31
C LEU A 32 16.21 3.04 20.86
N GLY A 33 15.91 4.17 20.23
CA GLY A 33 14.55 4.50 19.78
C GLY A 33 13.74 5.33 20.77
N TYR A 34 14.29 5.58 21.96
CA TYR A 34 13.60 6.28 23.04
C TYR A 34 14.42 7.47 23.56
N GLU A 35 13.71 8.45 24.09
CA GLU A 35 14.28 9.60 24.78
C GLU A 35 13.44 9.91 26.02
N LYS A 36 14.09 10.18 27.16
CA LYS A 36 13.41 10.53 28.41
C LYS A 36 13.27 12.04 28.50
N THR A 37 12.03 12.53 28.58
CA THR A 37 11.72 13.95 28.77
C THR A 37 11.14 14.22 30.16
N GLN A 38 10.87 15.49 30.47
CA GLN A 38 10.18 15.88 31.71
C GLN A 38 8.75 15.30 31.79
N ASN A 39 8.13 14.99 30.64
CA ASN A 39 6.76 14.48 30.54
C ASN A 39 6.70 12.95 30.37
N GLY A 40 7.84 12.26 30.51
CA GLY A 40 7.96 10.82 30.30
C GLY A 40 8.71 10.44 29.03
N TRP A 41 8.50 9.22 28.55
CA TRP A 41 9.20 8.67 27.39
C TRP A 41 8.60 9.18 26.08
N GLN A 42 9.47 9.52 25.13
CA GLN A 42 9.12 9.83 23.74
C GLN A 42 9.96 8.99 22.78
N CYS A 43 9.51 8.85 21.53
CA CYS A 43 10.34 8.23 20.50
C CYS A 43 11.48 9.18 20.12
N SER A 44 12.69 8.64 20.00
CA SER A 44 13.85 9.42 19.55
C SER A 44 13.75 9.74 18.05
N PRO A 45 14.54 10.70 17.53
CA PRO A 45 14.59 10.98 16.09
C PRO A 45 14.83 9.71 15.26
N GLY A 46 14.06 9.56 14.17
CA GLY A 46 14.07 8.37 13.32
C GLY A 46 13.14 7.23 13.79
N TYR A 47 12.42 7.41 14.89
CA TYR A 47 11.44 6.48 15.42
C TYR A 47 10.08 7.16 15.60
N ALA A 48 9.01 6.40 15.45
CA ALA A 48 7.65 6.88 15.66
C ALA A 48 6.78 5.82 16.35
N GLY A 49 5.67 6.28 16.92
CA GLY A 49 4.70 5.47 17.64
C GLY A 49 4.37 6.05 19.01
N ILE A 50 3.76 5.23 19.85
CA ILE A 50 3.34 5.62 21.20
C ILE A 50 4.18 4.82 22.19
N PRO A 51 5.16 5.45 22.85
CA PRO A 51 6.01 4.75 23.81
C PRO A 51 5.19 4.29 25.01
N GLN A 52 5.42 3.06 25.43
CA GLN A 52 4.87 2.50 26.66
C GLN A 52 6.01 2.01 27.53
N ALA A 53 5.96 2.36 28.82
CA ALA A 53 6.96 1.98 29.80
C ALA A 53 6.35 1.06 30.85
N SER A 54 7.01 -0.06 31.09
CA SER A 54 6.69 -0.98 32.18
C SER A 54 7.96 -1.35 32.93
N CYS A 55 7.84 -1.62 34.23
CA CYS A 55 8.93 -2.15 35.04
C CYS A 55 8.65 -3.63 35.32
N ARG A 56 9.61 -4.51 35.04
CA ARG A 56 9.48 -5.95 35.29
C ARG A 56 10.53 -6.40 36.31
N PRO A 57 10.21 -7.31 37.25
CA PRO A 57 11.21 -7.85 38.18
C PRO A 57 12.35 -8.53 37.41
N SER A 58 13.60 -8.23 37.79
CA SER A 58 14.80 -8.84 37.21
C SER A 58 15.24 -10.06 38.03
N SER A 59 16.03 -10.95 37.41
CA SER A 59 16.62 -12.12 38.07
C SER A 59 17.63 -11.77 39.18
N ARG A 60 17.99 -10.50 39.32
CA ARG A 60 18.92 -9.97 40.34
C ARG A 60 18.19 -9.24 41.48
N CYS A 61 16.90 -9.50 41.68
CA CYS A 61 16.06 -8.83 42.69
C CYS A 61 16.00 -7.30 42.53
N GLY A 62 16.17 -6.80 41.29
CA GLY A 62 15.87 -5.42 40.91
C GLY A 62 14.62 -5.35 40.04
N ALA A 63 14.33 -4.21 39.42
CA ALA A 63 13.43 -4.17 38.28
C ALA A 63 14.13 -3.61 37.03
N GLU A 64 13.68 -4.08 35.89
CA GLU A 64 14.19 -3.76 34.57
C GLU A 64 13.14 -2.94 33.83
N LEU A 65 13.59 -1.82 33.27
CA LEU A 65 12.75 -0.99 32.41
C LEU A 65 12.53 -1.71 31.08
N HIS A 66 11.25 -1.87 30.74
CA HIS A 66 10.83 -2.39 29.46
C HIS A 66 10.05 -1.31 28.71
N LEU A 67 10.60 -0.88 27.58
CA LEU A 67 9.98 0.09 26.67
C LEU A 67 9.52 -0.61 25.40
N GLU A 68 8.31 -0.27 24.96
CA GLU A 68 7.75 -0.74 23.70
C GLU A 68 7.03 0.40 22.95
N GLY A 69 6.65 0.18 21.70
CA GLY A 69 5.83 1.12 20.92
C GLY A 69 6.56 2.16 20.06
N CYS A 70 7.87 2.35 20.20
CA CYS A 70 8.64 3.18 19.26
C CYS A 70 9.33 2.30 18.22
N ASN A 71 8.91 2.43 16.96
CA ASN A 71 9.44 1.66 15.85
C ASN A 71 10.21 2.56 14.88
N PRO A 72 11.24 2.04 14.17
CA PRO A 72 11.96 2.81 13.17
C PRO A 72 11.00 3.35 12.10
N ILE A 73 11.17 4.60 11.73
CA ILE A 73 10.50 5.20 10.57
C ILE A 73 11.13 4.60 9.31
N VAL A 74 10.30 4.13 8.40
CA VAL A 74 10.71 3.44 7.18
C VAL A 74 10.02 4.02 5.93
N PRO A 75 10.67 3.99 4.76
CA PRO A 75 10.06 4.39 3.50
C PRO A 75 8.80 3.59 3.17
N CYS A 76 7.86 4.21 2.47
CA CYS A 76 6.67 3.54 1.94
C CYS A 76 6.99 2.79 0.65
N LEU A 77 6.23 1.74 0.37
CA LEU A 77 6.18 1.09 -0.93
C LEU A 77 5.42 1.96 -1.95
N ARG A 78 5.75 1.80 -3.24
CA ARG A 78 4.96 2.36 -4.35
C ARG A 78 3.49 1.91 -4.24
N PRO A 79 2.51 2.78 -4.53
CA PRO A 79 1.10 2.40 -4.61
C PRO A 79 0.88 1.21 -5.57
N THR A 80 0.04 0.27 -5.15
CA THR A 80 -0.47 -0.79 -6.03
C THR A 80 -1.91 -0.49 -6.46
N PHE A 81 -2.27 -0.89 -7.69
CA PHE A 81 -3.56 -0.55 -8.29
C PHE A 81 -4.55 -1.70 -8.39
N GLY A 82 -4.17 -2.92 -7.98
CA GLY A 82 -5.01 -4.11 -8.10
C GLY A 82 -5.53 -4.30 -9.53
N ASP A 83 -6.86 -4.45 -9.66
CA ASP A 83 -7.53 -4.63 -10.96
C ASP A 83 -7.49 -3.38 -11.87
N ASP A 84 -7.21 -2.21 -11.32
CA ASP A 84 -7.14 -0.94 -12.07
C ASP A 84 -5.72 -0.67 -12.66
N VAL A 85 -4.85 -1.68 -12.74
CA VAL A 85 -3.46 -1.54 -13.23
C VAL A 85 -3.35 -1.01 -14.66
N CYS A 86 -4.41 -1.16 -15.47
CA CYS A 86 -4.46 -0.62 -16.84
C CYS A 86 -5.00 0.82 -16.91
N ARG A 87 -5.50 1.36 -15.80
CA ARG A 87 -6.16 2.67 -15.72
C ARG A 87 -5.29 3.71 -15.05
N PHE A 88 -4.40 3.30 -14.14
CA PHE A 88 -3.57 4.22 -13.36
C PHE A 88 -2.08 3.89 -13.50
N VAL A 89 -1.27 4.94 -13.48
CA VAL A 89 0.19 4.85 -13.41
C VAL A 89 0.71 5.78 -12.31
N ALA A 90 1.69 5.32 -11.53
CA ALA A 90 2.32 6.10 -10.47
C ALA A 90 3.77 6.46 -10.85
N ASP A 91 4.09 7.75 -10.86
CA ASP A 91 5.45 8.28 -11.05
C ASP A 91 6.22 8.28 -9.71
N CYS A 92 6.15 7.16 -8.99
CA CYS A 92 6.75 7.01 -7.66
C CYS A 92 7.97 6.09 -7.73
N PRO A 93 9.04 6.30 -6.94
CA PRO A 93 10.07 5.28 -6.75
C PRO A 93 9.50 4.03 -6.04
N ASP A 94 10.19 2.90 -6.11
CA ASP A 94 9.77 1.65 -5.42
C ASP A 94 9.76 1.80 -3.89
N ARG A 95 10.55 2.76 -3.38
CA ARG A 95 10.63 3.18 -1.98
C ARG A 95 10.53 4.69 -1.89
N LEU A 96 9.38 5.18 -1.46
CA LEU A 96 9.12 6.61 -1.27
C LEU A 96 9.52 7.00 0.16
N GLN A 97 10.41 7.98 0.29
CA GLN A 97 10.91 8.42 1.60
C GLN A 97 9.77 8.95 2.50
N PRO A 98 9.91 8.87 3.84
CA PRO A 98 8.92 9.43 4.77
C PRO A 98 8.65 10.91 4.48
N GLY A 99 7.37 11.28 4.40
CA GLY A 99 6.93 12.62 4.01
C GLY A 99 6.97 12.93 2.51
N GLY A 100 7.62 12.07 1.72
CA GLY A 100 7.73 12.22 0.28
C GLY A 100 6.38 12.07 -0.43
N SER A 101 6.30 12.63 -1.62
CA SER A 101 5.12 12.56 -2.48
C SER A 101 5.49 12.31 -3.95
N CYS A 102 4.53 11.79 -4.70
CA CYS A 102 4.64 11.51 -6.14
C CYS A 102 3.25 11.58 -6.80
N MET A 103 3.22 11.70 -8.13
CA MET A 103 1.96 11.79 -8.88
C MET A 103 1.42 10.41 -9.26
N VAL A 104 0.09 10.28 -9.21
CA VAL A 104 -0.69 9.20 -9.80
C VAL A 104 -1.52 9.78 -10.93
N ARG A 105 -1.42 9.19 -12.12
CA ARG A 105 -2.03 9.68 -13.35
C ARG A 105 -2.91 8.64 -13.99
N CYS A 106 -3.82 9.10 -14.85
CA CYS A 106 -4.52 8.23 -15.77
C CYS A 106 -3.52 7.64 -16.77
N GLN A 107 -3.57 6.33 -16.95
CA GLN A 107 -2.83 5.66 -18.00
C GLN A 107 -3.57 5.84 -19.32
N LEU A 108 -2.84 6.06 -20.41
CA LEU A 108 -3.45 6.11 -21.74
C LEU A 108 -4.20 4.80 -22.02
N PRO A 109 -5.40 4.86 -22.62
CA PRO A 109 -6.00 6.03 -23.27
C PRO A 109 -6.97 6.82 -22.37
N TYR A 110 -6.97 6.59 -21.06
CA TYR A 110 -7.81 7.35 -20.14
C TYR A 110 -7.25 8.77 -19.94
N GLU A 111 -8.16 9.73 -19.82
CA GLU A 111 -7.86 11.14 -19.55
C GLU A 111 -8.49 11.54 -18.21
N GLY A 112 -7.84 12.46 -17.51
CA GLY A 112 -8.30 12.94 -16.22
C GLY A 112 -7.21 13.68 -15.45
N GLU A 113 -7.60 14.36 -14.39
CA GLU A 113 -6.69 15.09 -13.51
C GLU A 113 -5.86 14.13 -12.65
N ALA A 114 -4.56 14.39 -12.57
CA ALA A 114 -3.65 13.63 -11.73
C ALA A 114 -3.90 13.90 -10.24
N THR A 115 -3.61 12.90 -9.41
CA THR A 115 -3.65 13.01 -7.95
C THR A 115 -2.27 12.77 -7.34
N THR A 116 -2.15 12.95 -6.03
CA THR A 116 -0.90 12.78 -5.30
C THR A 116 -0.95 11.56 -4.41
N ALA A 117 0.12 10.76 -4.44
CA ALA A 117 0.43 9.76 -3.44
C ALA A 117 1.44 10.33 -2.44
N GLN A 118 1.27 10.03 -1.15
CA GLN A 118 2.12 10.54 -0.08
C GLN A 118 2.49 9.46 0.93
N CYS A 119 3.76 9.44 1.35
CA CYS A 119 4.20 8.60 2.45
C CYS A 119 4.09 9.37 3.77
N PRO A 120 3.42 8.82 4.81
CA PRO A 120 3.42 9.44 6.13
C PRO A 120 4.84 9.65 6.67
N HIS A 121 5.07 10.75 7.39
CA HIS A 121 6.37 11.02 8.03
C HIS A 121 6.71 10.01 9.12
N ASP A 122 5.70 9.43 9.73
CA ASP A 122 5.74 8.50 10.86
C ASP A 122 5.44 7.06 10.43
N ASN A 123 5.61 6.74 9.14
CA ASN A 123 5.39 5.37 8.67
C ASN A 123 6.40 4.41 9.32
N THR A 124 5.90 3.52 10.16
CA THR A 124 6.69 2.46 10.81
C THR A 124 6.42 1.07 10.23
N ARG A 125 5.59 0.99 9.17
CA ARG A 125 5.19 -0.27 8.53
C ARG A 125 6.07 -0.53 7.30
N PRO A 126 6.93 -1.57 7.31
CA PRO A 126 7.79 -1.88 6.16
C PRO A 126 7.02 -2.28 4.89
N THR A 127 5.78 -2.72 5.05
CA THR A 127 4.86 -3.06 3.97
C THR A 127 3.79 -1.99 3.74
N GLY A 128 3.94 -0.80 4.33
CA GLY A 128 3.03 0.32 4.14
C GLY A 128 3.20 0.92 2.75
N GLU A 129 2.13 0.98 1.97
CA GLU A 129 2.12 1.69 0.70
C GLU A 129 1.87 3.18 0.90
N ALA A 130 2.33 4.01 -0.04
CA ALA A 130 1.99 5.43 -0.03
C ALA A 130 0.46 5.62 -0.15
N ILE A 131 -0.09 6.52 0.65
CA ILE A 131 -1.52 6.83 0.69
C ILE A 131 -1.85 7.72 -0.51
N TRP A 132 -2.88 7.38 -1.27
CA TRP A 132 -3.24 8.10 -2.49
C TRP A 132 -4.74 8.12 -2.71
N ALA A 133 -5.19 9.11 -3.49
CA ALA A 133 -6.58 9.23 -3.93
C ALA A 133 -6.70 8.84 -5.40
N ARG A 134 -7.78 8.13 -5.77
CA ARG A 134 -8.00 7.72 -7.15
C ARG A 134 -8.30 8.93 -8.05
N PRO A 135 -7.55 9.15 -9.14
CA PRO A 135 -7.89 10.17 -10.12
C PRO A 135 -9.16 9.77 -10.90
N ASN A 136 -9.95 10.77 -11.31
CA ASN A 136 -11.14 10.52 -12.12
C ASN A 136 -10.74 10.32 -13.59
N CYS A 137 -10.55 9.06 -13.98
CA CYS A 137 -10.09 8.69 -15.31
C CYS A 137 -11.24 8.22 -16.21
N SER A 138 -11.57 9.02 -17.21
CA SER A 138 -12.60 8.74 -18.21
C SER A 138 -11.97 8.42 -19.57
N PHE A 139 -12.65 7.60 -20.35
CA PHE A 139 -12.23 7.24 -21.70
C PHE A 139 -13.27 7.82 -22.67
N HIS A 140 -12.93 8.94 -23.31
CA HIS A 140 -13.89 9.72 -24.09
C HIS A 140 -13.90 9.38 -25.58
N VAL A 141 -12.87 8.72 -26.12
CA VAL A 141 -12.74 8.49 -27.56
C VAL A 141 -12.15 7.11 -27.86
N CYS A 142 -12.98 6.21 -28.39
CA CYS A 142 -12.51 5.19 -29.32
C CYS A 142 -12.46 5.85 -30.70
N PRO A 143 -11.29 6.23 -31.25
CA PRO A 143 -11.24 6.69 -32.62
C PRO A 143 -11.70 5.55 -33.52
N ASP A 144 -12.69 5.84 -34.38
CA ASP A 144 -13.06 4.93 -35.46
C ASP A 144 -11.80 4.64 -36.29
N PRO A 145 -11.40 3.38 -36.49
CA PRO A 145 -10.16 3.06 -37.18
C PRO A 145 -10.17 3.66 -38.59
N ALA A 146 -9.15 4.45 -38.94
CA ALA A 146 -9.06 5.15 -40.22
C ALA A 146 -9.02 4.20 -41.44
N VAL A 147 -8.74 2.91 -41.20
CA VAL A 147 -8.66 1.88 -42.22
C VAL A 147 -9.66 0.78 -41.89
N PHE A 148 -10.93 1.05 -42.20
CA PHE A 148 -11.93 0.00 -42.28
C PHE A 148 -11.52 -0.90 -43.45
N SER A 149 -11.30 -2.18 -43.18
CA SER A 149 -10.70 -3.12 -44.13
C SER A 149 -11.27 -2.96 -45.54
N VAL A 150 -10.45 -3.20 -46.58
CA VAL A 150 -10.81 -3.13 -48.01
C VAL A 150 -12.09 -3.88 -48.42
N ASN A 151 -12.70 -4.65 -47.51
CA ASN A 151 -13.85 -5.51 -47.73
C ASN A 151 -15.22 -4.86 -47.45
N TYR A 152 -15.31 -3.61 -46.97
CA TYR A 152 -16.59 -2.95 -46.62
C TYR A 152 -16.67 -1.50 -47.12
N THR A 153 -17.88 -1.00 -47.36
CA THR A 153 -18.16 0.41 -47.71
C THR A 153 -19.29 0.97 -46.86
N LYS A 154 -19.23 2.26 -46.51
CA LYS A 154 -20.31 2.94 -45.77
C LYS A 154 -21.57 2.98 -46.63
N ASP A 155 -22.70 2.64 -46.03
CA ASP A 155 -24.00 2.68 -46.69
C ASP A 155 -25.07 3.12 -45.69
N ALA A 156 -25.54 4.35 -45.84
CA ALA A 156 -26.58 4.93 -44.99
C ALA A 156 -27.96 4.24 -45.16
N GLY A 157 -28.15 3.48 -46.24
CA GLY A 157 -29.35 2.65 -46.46
C GLY A 157 -29.28 1.27 -45.79
N SER A 158 -28.11 0.88 -45.25
CA SER A 158 -27.95 -0.40 -44.56
C SER A 158 -28.45 -0.33 -43.11
N PRO A 159 -29.12 -1.37 -42.59
CA PRO A 159 -29.58 -1.44 -41.19
C PRO A 159 -28.47 -1.24 -40.15
N VAL A 160 -27.21 -1.45 -40.53
CA VAL A 160 -26.03 -1.28 -39.66
C VAL A 160 -25.10 -0.16 -40.12
N GLY A 161 -25.48 0.62 -41.15
CA GLY A 161 -24.68 1.72 -41.71
C GLY A 161 -23.56 1.31 -42.67
N TRP A 162 -23.46 0.02 -43.00
CA TRP A 162 -22.36 -0.55 -43.79
C TRP A 162 -22.85 -1.66 -44.75
N ARG A 163 -22.22 -1.77 -45.92
CA ARG A 163 -22.40 -2.88 -46.87
C ARG A 163 -21.05 -3.52 -47.22
N CYS A 164 -21.09 -4.73 -47.76
CA CYS A 164 -19.91 -5.36 -48.34
C CYS A 164 -19.38 -4.52 -49.51
N SER A 165 -18.05 -4.38 -49.63
CA SER A 165 -17.41 -3.82 -50.83
C SER A 165 -17.80 -4.61 -52.08
N ASP A 166 -17.68 -4.01 -53.26
CA ASP A 166 -18.22 -4.59 -54.50
C ASP A 166 -17.58 -5.95 -54.90
N ALA A 167 -16.44 -6.33 -54.30
CA ALA A 167 -15.78 -7.62 -54.49
C ALA A 167 -16.23 -8.72 -53.50
N MET A 168 -17.19 -8.42 -52.62
CA MET A 168 -17.59 -9.26 -51.51
C MET A 168 -19.09 -9.55 -51.51
N THR A 169 -19.45 -10.78 -51.20
CA THR A 169 -20.82 -11.25 -50.94
C THR A 169 -21.02 -11.45 -49.43
N GLY A 170 -22.19 -11.10 -48.88
CA GLY A 170 -22.47 -11.30 -47.45
C GLY A 170 -23.45 -10.29 -46.87
N ARG A 171 -23.69 -10.35 -45.55
CA ARG A 171 -24.45 -9.34 -44.80
C ARG A 171 -23.54 -8.70 -43.77
N ALA A 172 -23.43 -7.38 -43.81
CA ALA A 172 -22.77 -6.65 -42.75
C ALA A 172 -23.57 -6.81 -41.44
N GLN A 173 -22.93 -7.33 -40.38
CA GLN A 173 -23.52 -7.49 -39.06
C GLN A 173 -22.59 -6.86 -38.03
N LYS A 174 -23.14 -6.10 -37.07
CA LYS A 174 -22.39 -5.55 -35.95
C LYS A 174 -22.39 -6.58 -34.81
N LEU A 175 -21.27 -7.27 -34.59
CA LEU A 175 -21.13 -8.25 -33.50
C LEU A 175 -20.40 -7.60 -32.31
N GLY A 176 -21.14 -6.82 -31.52
CA GLY A 176 -20.65 -6.27 -30.25
C GLY A 176 -20.38 -4.76 -30.24
N PRO A 177 -19.85 -4.23 -29.12
CA PRO A 177 -19.54 -2.82 -28.94
C PRO A 177 -18.25 -2.37 -29.65
N SER A 178 -17.38 -3.30 -30.05
CA SER A 178 -16.20 -3.04 -30.89
C SER A 178 -16.45 -3.46 -32.35
N TRP A 179 -15.84 -2.74 -33.29
CA TRP A 179 -16.01 -2.91 -34.75
C TRP A 179 -15.34 -4.18 -35.32
N ASP A 180 -14.99 -5.16 -34.49
CA ASP A 180 -14.00 -6.19 -34.86
C ASP A 180 -14.54 -7.32 -35.73
N ARG A 181 -15.86 -7.40 -35.97
CA ARG A 181 -16.45 -8.51 -36.74
C ARG A 181 -17.68 -8.07 -37.53
N ILE A 182 -17.43 -7.51 -38.71
CA ILE A 182 -18.40 -7.51 -39.82
C ILE A 182 -18.01 -8.69 -40.73
N PHE A 183 -18.95 -9.50 -41.23
CA PHE A 183 -18.65 -10.62 -42.14
C PHE A 183 -19.05 -10.30 -43.59
N CYS A 184 -18.04 -10.15 -44.45
CA CYS A 184 -18.18 -10.15 -45.90
C CYS A 184 -17.20 -11.21 -46.44
N VAL A 185 -17.71 -12.15 -47.25
CA VAL A 185 -16.92 -13.21 -47.86
C VAL A 185 -16.63 -12.84 -49.31
N TRP A 186 -15.39 -13.07 -49.77
CA TRP A 186 -15.00 -12.83 -51.17
C TRP A 186 -16.01 -13.50 -52.12
N GLY A 187 -16.48 -12.73 -53.10
CA GLY A 187 -17.33 -13.24 -54.17
C GLY A 187 -16.51 -14.11 -55.12
N GLY A 188 -16.27 -15.35 -54.72
CA GLY A 188 -15.52 -16.33 -55.52
C GLY A 188 -15.00 -17.48 -54.66
N CYS A 189 -15.66 -18.64 -54.80
CA CYS A 189 -15.37 -19.94 -54.19
C CYS A 189 -15.70 -20.12 -52.69
N SER A 190 -16.72 -20.96 -52.47
CA SER A 190 -17.05 -21.61 -51.21
C SER A 190 -15.90 -22.49 -50.71
N CYS A 191 -15.51 -22.34 -49.43
CA CYS A 191 -15.07 -23.44 -48.57
C CYS A 191 -14.91 -22.95 -47.12
N CYS A 192 -15.31 -23.82 -46.16
CA CYS A 192 -15.23 -23.70 -44.70
C CYS A 192 -16.36 -22.92 -44.00
N ASN A 193 -17.46 -23.64 -43.82
CA ASN A 193 -18.48 -23.42 -42.78
C ASN A 193 -18.01 -24.07 -41.45
N PRO A 194 -17.83 -23.33 -40.32
CA PRO A 194 -17.60 -23.94 -39.01
C PRO A 194 -18.88 -24.13 -38.19
N GLN A 195 -20.07 -24.05 -38.80
CA GLN A 195 -21.32 -24.47 -38.18
C GLN A 195 -21.83 -25.78 -38.76
N LYS A 196 -21.21 -26.87 -38.33
CA LYS A 196 -21.90 -28.13 -38.06
C LYS A 196 -21.38 -28.67 -36.72
N ARG A 197 -22.28 -28.74 -35.74
CA ARG A 197 -22.23 -29.71 -34.64
C ARG A 197 -22.27 -31.12 -35.22
#